data_AF-A0A1G7WLE4-F1
#
_entry.id   AF-A0A1G7WLE4-F1
#
_cell.length_a   1.000
_cell.length_b   1.000
_cell.length_c   1.000
_cell.angle_alpha   90.00
_cell.angle_beta   90.00
_cell.angle_gamma   90.00
#
_symmetry.space_group_name_H-M   'P 1'
#
loop_
_entity.id
_entity.type
_entity.pdbx_description
1 polymer ?
#
loop_
_entity_poly.entity_id
_entity_poly.type
_entity_poly.pdbx_seq_one_letter_code
_entity_poly.pdbx_strand_id
1 'polypeptide(L)'
;MKLSSKALLATMSLPFVIAGCSTMKPQQDITAADLQNHRWELVNINGQDFNPTARQKRPFIQINDTLKTSGNAGCNNFIGQGELKDNQFRVDKMGMTMKMCIGDIMDFEQSISQALQEWSSLTLDGDKLIIETEVNTLTYQLNDANQ
;
A
#
# COMPACT_ATOMS: atom_id res chain seq x y z
N MET A 1 -45.01 68.56 -19.77
CA MET A 1 -44.91 67.71 -20.98
C MET A 1 -43.45 67.42 -21.27
N LYS A 2 -43.18 66.18 -21.71
CA LYS A 2 -41.91 65.59 -22.20
C LYS A 2 -41.08 64.84 -21.15
N LEU A 3 -41.40 63.55 -21.04
CA LEU A 3 -40.52 62.48 -20.55
C LEU A 3 -39.34 62.28 -21.51
N SER A 4 -38.18 61.90 -20.97
CA SER A 4 -37.17 61.18 -21.74
C SER A 4 -36.43 60.20 -20.83
N SER A 5 -36.74 58.92 -21.00
CA SER A 5 -36.04 57.76 -20.44
C SER A 5 -34.59 57.71 -20.90
N LYS A 6 -33.66 57.41 -19.98
CA LYS A 6 -32.36 56.83 -20.33
C LYS A 6 -31.98 55.73 -19.32
N ALA A 7 -32.01 54.52 -19.87
CA ALA A 7 -31.40 53.25 -19.50
C ALA A 7 -30.76 53.10 -18.10
N LEU A 8 -31.36 52.20 -17.32
CA LEU A 8 -30.73 51.39 -16.29
C LEU A 8 -29.58 50.56 -16.87
N LEU A 9 -28.40 50.62 -16.26
CA LEU A 9 -27.44 49.52 -16.22
C LEU A 9 -26.74 49.55 -14.85
N ALA A 10 -27.28 48.78 -13.91
CA ALA A 10 -26.63 48.47 -12.65
C ALA A 10 -25.60 47.35 -12.91
N THR A 11 -24.31 47.68 -12.90
CA THR A 11 -23.22 46.70 -12.97
C THR A 11 -23.06 46.05 -11.61
N MET A 12 -23.71 44.90 -11.44
CA MET A 12 -23.54 44.01 -10.28
C MET A 12 -22.28 43.18 -10.50
N SER A 13 -21.20 43.51 -9.78
CA SER A 13 -19.97 42.74 -9.77
C SER A 13 -20.24 41.38 -9.11
N LEU A 14 -20.11 40.30 -9.87
CA LEU A 14 -20.29 38.92 -9.42
C LEU A 14 -18.96 38.38 -8.88
N PRO A 15 -18.80 38.09 -7.58
CA PRO A 15 -17.62 37.39 -7.10
C PRO A 15 -17.68 35.91 -7.51
N PHE A 16 -16.75 35.49 -8.36
CA PHE A 16 -16.49 34.08 -8.64
C PHE A 16 -15.84 33.44 -7.41
N VAL A 17 -16.62 32.71 -6.62
CA VAL A 17 -16.09 31.86 -5.53
C VAL A 17 -15.68 30.54 -6.16
N ILE A 18 -14.37 30.34 -6.37
CA ILE A 18 -13.83 29.05 -6.80
C ILE A 18 -13.79 28.16 -5.55
N ALA A 19 -14.86 27.40 -5.31
CA ALA A 19 -14.85 26.30 -4.35
C ALA A 19 -14.04 25.14 -4.97
N GLY A 20 -12.75 25.06 -4.64
CA GLY A 20 -11.94 23.89 -4.94
C GLY A 20 -12.37 22.72 -4.07
N CYS A 21 -13.32 21.91 -4.54
CA CYS A 21 -13.57 20.59 -3.96
C CYS A 21 -12.39 19.69 -4.31
N SER A 22 -11.37 19.67 -3.47
CA SER A 22 -10.50 18.49 -3.38
C SER A 22 -11.37 17.37 -2.84
N THR A 23 -11.81 16.47 -3.72
CA THR A 23 -12.49 15.24 -3.35
C THR A 23 -11.51 14.40 -2.52
N MET A 24 -11.44 14.66 -1.22
CA MET A 24 -10.82 13.75 -0.26
C MET A 24 -11.66 12.47 -0.33
N LYS A 25 -11.19 11.47 -1.07
CA LYS A 25 -11.75 10.12 -0.96
C LYS A 25 -11.72 9.79 0.53
N PRO A 26 -12.85 9.38 1.14
CA PRO A 26 -12.81 8.81 2.47
C PRO A 26 -11.77 7.70 2.45
N GLN A 27 -10.71 7.82 3.24
CA GLN A 27 -9.74 6.76 3.41
C GLN A 27 -10.47 5.66 4.16
N GLN A 28 -10.91 4.64 3.43
CA GLN A 28 -11.60 3.50 4.00
C GLN A 28 -10.60 2.76 4.89
N ASP A 29 -10.99 2.50 6.13
CA ASP A 29 -10.17 1.72 7.04
C ASP A 29 -10.03 0.29 6.52
N ILE A 30 -8.78 -0.16 6.44
CA ILE A 30 -8.41 -1.52 6.08
C ILE A 30 -8.77 -2.42 7.26
N THR A 31 -9.48 -3.49 6.96
CA THR A 31 -9.89 -4.50 7.95
C THR A 31 -9.08 -5.77 7.78
N ALA A 32 -9.13 -6.64 8.79
CA ALA A 32 -8.51 -7.96 8.68
C ALA A 32 -9.06 -8.75 7.47
N ALA A 33 -10.36 -8.67 7.21
CA ALA A 33 -11.00 -9.39 6.11
C ALA A 33 -10.44 -9.02 4.73
N ASP A 34 -9.95 -7.80 4.55
CA ASP A 34 -9.35 -7.34 3.29
C ASP A 34 -7.96 -7.97 3.03
N LEU A 35 -7.33 -8.54 4.07
CA LEU A 35 -5.97 -9.08 4.00
C LEU A 35 -5.92 -10.61 4.12
N GLN A 36 -6.86 -11.18 4.85
CA GLN A 36 -6.92 -12.61 5.18
C GLN A 36 -7.26 -13.48 3.98
N ASN A 37 -6.76 -14.71 3.99
CA ASN A 37 -6.97 -15.71 2.95
C ASN A 37 -6.56 -15.23 1.56
N HIS A 38 -5.59 -14.31 1.52
CA HIS A 38 -5.02 -13.78 0.30
C HIS A 38 -3.53 -14.07 0.22
N ARG A 39 -3.03 -14.21 -1.01
CA ARG A 39 -1.59 -14.24 -1.30
C ARG A 39 -1.22 -12.97 -2.03
N TRP A 40 -0.32 -12.18 -1.43
CA TRP A 40 0.18 -10.93 -1.96
C TRP A 40 1.60 -11.13 -2.48
N GLU A 41 1.85 -10.94 -3.77
CA GLU A 41 3.16 -11.14 -4.39
C GLU A 41 3.82 -9.83 -4.76
N LEU A 42 5.09 -9.66 -4.41
CA LEU A 42 5.81 -8.42 -4.64
C LEU A 42 5.96 -8.15 -6.14
N VAL A 43 5.57 -6.95 -6.57
CA VAL A 43 5.69 -6.50 -7.95
C VAL A 43 6.56 -5.26 -8.11
N ASN A 44 6.74 -4.45 -7.05
CA ASN A 44 7.55 -3.24 -7.12
C ASN A 44 8.21 -2.93 -5.76
N ILE A 45 9.45 -2.44 -5.80
CA ILE A 45 10.21 -1.95 -4.65
C ILE A 45 10.74 -0.56 -5.01
N ASN A 46 10.37 0.46 -4.25
CA ASN A 46 10.86 1.84 -4.40
C ASN A 46 10.73 2.39 -5.83
N GLY A 47 9.62 2.07 -6.51
CA GLY A 47 9.35 2.47 -7.88
C GLY A 47 9.99 1.59 -8.95
N GLN A 48 10.78 0.59 -8.58
CA GLN A 48 11.40 -0.37 -9.52
C GLN A 48 10.63 -1.69 -9.56
N ASP A 49 10.28 -2.14 -10.77
CA ASP A 49 9.55 -3.40 -10.93
C ASP A 49 10.42 -4.60 -10.54
N PHE A 50 9.86 -5.46 -9.68
CA PHE A 50 10.49 -6.69 -9.28
C PHE A 50 10.27 -7.77 -10.35
N ASN A 51 11.34 -8.08 -11.08
CA ASN A 51 11.38 -9.13 -12.09
C ASN A 51 12.30 -10.26 -11.61
N PRO A 52 11.76 -11.39 -11.10
CA PRO A 52 12.58 -12.49 -10.61
C PRO A 52 13.41 -13.09 -11.74
N THR A 53 14.70 -13.27 -11.50
CA THR A 53 15.53 -14.13 -12.36
C THR A 53 15.14 -15.61 -12.17
N ALA A 54 15.61 -16.49 -13.07
CA ALA A 54 15.35 -17.93 -12.98
C ALA A 54 15.78 -18.59 -11.64
N ARG A 55 16.62 -17.93 -10.85
CA ARG A 55 17.11 -18.41 -9.55
C ARG A 55 16.42 -17.77 -8.35
N GLN A 56 15.62 -16.73 -8.57
CA GLN A 56 14.93 -15.98 -7.52
C GLN A 56 13.46 -16.38 -7.48
N LYS A 57 12.94 -16.60 -6.26
CA LYS A 57 11.50 -16.70 -6.06
C LYS A 57 10.94 -15.30 -5.86
N ARG A 58 9.72 -15.07 -6.34
CA ARG A 58 9.00 -13.82 -6.06
C ARG A 58 8.67 -13.75 -4.56
N PRO A 59 9.09 -12.70 -3.84
CA PRO A 59 8.69 -12.50 -2.46
C PRO A 59 7.17 -12.40 -2.35
N PHE A 60 6.62 -12.88 -1.24
CA PHE A 60 5.18 -12.87 -1.03
C PHE A 60 4.83 -12.84 0.45
N ILE A 61 3.58 -12.43 0.73
CA ILE A 61 2.95 -12.42 2.04
C ILE A 61 1.64 -13.21 1.94
N GLN A 62 1.38 -14.07 2.91
CA GLN A 62 0.12 -14.77 3.10
C GLN A 62 -0.35 -14.56 4.54
N ILE A 63 -1.63 -14.22 4.69
CA ILE A 63 -2.26 -13.94 5.98
C ILE A 63 -3.46 -14.88 6.10
N ASN A 64 -3.53 -15.68 7.16
CA ASN A 64 -4.68 -16.57 7.38
C ASN A 64 -5.82 -15.87 8.14
N ASP A 65 -6.93 -16.57 8.33
CA ASP A 65 -8.10 -16.19 9.14
C ASP A 65 -7.80 -15.69 10.57
N THR A 66 -6.68 -16.07 11.17
CA THR A 66 -6.23 -15.61 12.50
C THR A 66 -5.17 -14.50 12.45
N LEU A 67 -4.99 -13.84 11.30
CA LEU A 67 -3.91 -12.88 11.03
C LEU A 67 -2.48 -13.43 11.17
N LYS A 68 -2.31 -14.74 11.30
CA LYS A 68 -0.99 -15.36 11.26
C LYS A 68 -0.42 -15.11 9.87
N THR A 69 0.72 -14.43 9.86
CA THR A 69 1.36 -13.96 8.64
C THR A 69 2.57 -14.84 8.35
N SER A 70 2.73 -15.25 7.10
CA SER A 70 3.87 -16.02 6.64
C SER A 70 4.24 -15.64 5.22
N GLY A 71 5.46 -15.99 4.81
CA GLY A 71 5.87 -15.70 3.45
C GLY A 71 7.33 -15.98 3.15
N ASN A 72 7.77 -15.43 2.03
CA ASN A 72 9.18 -15.36 1.64
C ASN A 72 9.53 -13.90 1.41
N ALA A 73 10.59 -13.43 2.05
CA ALA A 73 11.10 -12.06 1.94
C ALA A 73 12.18 -11.93 0.84
N GLY A 74 12.33 -12.90 -0.06
CA GLY A 74 13.42 -12.97 -1.03
C GLY A 74 14.27 -14.21 -0.81
N CYS A 75 15.28 -14.13 0.06
CA CYS A 75 16.10 -15.30 0.36
C CYS A 75 15.45 -16.17 1.45
N ASN A 76 15.08 -15.56 2.58
CA ASN A 76 14.52 -16.26 3.72
C ASN A 76 12.99 -16.29 3.74
N ASN A 77 12.47 -17.34 4.38
CA ASN A 77 11.07 -17.44 4.71
C ASN A 77 10.84 -16.82 6.08
N PHE A 78 9.65 -16.27 6.31
CA PHE A 78 9.28 -15.68 7.58
C PHE A 78 7.91 -16.17 8.05
N ILE A 79 7.69 -16.10 9.36
CA ILE A 79 6.41 -16.35 10.04
C ILE A 79 6.25 -15.40 11.22
N GLY A 80 5.02 -15.06 11.57
CA GLY A 80 4.72 -14.28 12.78
C GLY A 80 3.23 -13.98 12.92
N GLN A 81 2.89 -13.13 13.89
CA GLN A 81 1.52 -12.71 14.12
C GLN A 81 1.31 -11.33 13.49
N GLY A 82 0.43 -11.23 12.50
CA GLY A 82 0.05 -9.93 11.93
C GLY A 82 -0.78 -9.12 12.93
N GLU A 83 -0.50 -7.83 12.99
CA GLU A 83 -1.27 -6.84 13.74
C GLU A 83 -1.65 -5.69 12.81
N LEU A 84 -2.91 -5.25 12.89
CA LEU A 84 -3.46 -4.17 12.08
C LEU A 84 -4.06 -3.12 13.01
N LYS A 85 -3.65 -1.87 12.85
CA LYS A 85 -4.14 -0.73 13.64
C LYS A 85 -4.02 0.56 12.84
N ASP A 86 -5.08 1.35 12.74
CA ASP A 86 -5.08 2.68 12.12
C ASP A 86 -4.46 2.69 10.70
N ASN A 87 -4.80 1.69 9.86
CA ASN A 87 -4.21 1.47 8.54
C ASN A 87 -2.68 1.29 8.56
N GLN A 88 -2.15 0.80 9.68
CA GLN A 88 -0.77 0.37 9.82
C GLN A 88 -0.73 -1.13 10.10
N PHE A 89 0.29 -1.78 9.55
CA PHE A 89 0.50 -3.21 9.69
C PHE A 89 1.90 -3.50 10.18
N ARG A 90 2.02 -4.53 11.02
CA ARG A 90 3.29 -5.16 11.39
C ARG A 90 3.10 -6.65 11.62
N VAL A 91 4.21 -7.37 11.70
CA VAL A 91 4.31 -8.77 12.05
C VAL A 91 5.02 -8.89 13.39
N ASP A 92 4.24 -9.04 14.47
CA ASP A 92 4.76 -9.30 15.81
C ASP A 92 5.46 -10.66 15.89
N LYS A 93 6.54 -10.70 16.69
CA LYS A 93 7.40 -11.88 16.90
C LYS A 93 7.80 -12.56 15.58
N MET A 94 8.14 -11.76 14.58
CA MET A 94 8.54 -12.27 13.29
C MET A 94 9.81 -13.12 13.42
N GLY A 95 9.72 -14.39 13.03
CA GLY A 95 10.85 -15.31 12.91
C GLY A 95 11.20 -15.55 11.46
N MET A 96 12.49 -15.70 11.16
CA MET A 96 13.01 -15.93 9.80
C MET A 96 13.92 -17.15 9.75
N THR A 97 14.00 -17.80 8.58
CA THR A 97 15.04 -18.80 8.31
C THR A 97 16.41 -18.14 8.14
N MET A 98 17.49 -18.93 8.12
CA MET A 98 18.86 -18.46 7.90
C MET A 98 19.52 -19.15 6.68
N LYS A 99 18.97 -18.91 5.49
CA LYS A 99 19.53 -19.37 4.22
C LYS A 99 20.63 -18.42 3.77
N MET A 100 21.63 -18.98 3.09
CA MET A 100 22.66 -18.20 2.42
C MET A 100 22.25 -17.98 0.97
N CYS A 101 22.14 -16.70 0.58
CA CYS A 101 21.94 -16.28 -0.80
C CYS A 101 23.02 -15.27 -1.19
N ILE A 102 23.15 -14.98 -2.49
CA ILE A 102 24.15 -14.05 -3.02
C ILE A 102 23.44 -13.04 -3.92
N GLY A 103 23.89 -11.78 -3.86
CA GLY A 103 23.39 -10.67 -4.67
C GLY A 103 22.19 -9.95 -4.04
N ASP A 104 21.54 -9.11 -4.86
CA ASP A 104 20.52 -8.13 -4.47
C ASP A 104 19.30 -8.72 -3.74
N ILE A 105 19.10 -10.04 -3.82
CA ILE A 105 18.02 -10.73 -3.10
C ILE A 105 18.14 -10.61 -1.58
N MET A 106 19.36 -10.40 -1.05
CA MET A 106 19.56 -10.15 0.37
C MET A 106 19.15 -8.73 0.77
N ASP A 107 19.40 -7.74 -0.10
CA ASP A 107 18.98 -6.36 0.16
C ASP A 107 17.45 -6.22 0.12
N PHE A 108 16.79 -6.99 -0.75
CA PHE A 108 15.34 -7.12 -0.76
C PHE A 108 14.81 -7.78 0.52
N GLU A 109 15.47 -8.82 1.01
CA GLU A 109 15.11 -9.44 2.29
C GLU A 109 15.21 -8.45 3.45
N GLN A 110 16.28 -7.68 3.52
CA GLN A 110 16.44 -6.68 4.56
C GLN A 110 15.32 -5.63 4.48
N SER A 111 15.03 -5.12 3.29
CA SER A 111 14.01 -4.08 3.08
C SER A 111 12.61 -4.58 3.44
N ILE A 112 12.25 -5.79 3.02
CA ILE A 112 10.95 -6.41 3.31
C ILE A 112 10.83 -6.74 4.79
N SER A 113 11.85 -7.38 5.38
CA SER A 113 11.81 -7.77 6.79
C SER A 113 11.74 -6.57 7.73
N GLN A 114 12.41 -5.46 7.43
CA GLN A 114 12.29 -4.22 8.20
C GLN A 114 10.88 -3.64 8.11
N ALA A 115 10.34 -3.51 6.89
CA ALA A 115 8.99 -3.00 6.68
C ALA A 115 7.91 -3.85 7.35
N LEU A 116 8.14 -5.16 7.54
CA LEU A 116 7.18 -6.03 8.21
C LEU A 116 7.35 -6.09 9.73
N GLN A 117 8.53 -5.80 10.28
CA GLN A 117 8.76 -5.84 11.74
C GLN A 117 8.30 -4.56 12.44
N GLU A 118 8.37 -3.44 11.74
CA GLU A 118 7.95 -2.13 12.24
C GLU A 118 6.51 -1.81 11.82
N TRP A 119 5.91 -0.81 12.47
CA TRP A 119 4.59 -0.31 12.06
C TRP A 119 4.73 0.44 10.74
N SER A 120 4.24 -0.18 9.67
CA SER A 120 4.26 0.39 8.32
C SER A 120 2.87 0.82 7.90
N SER A 121 2.78 1.92 7.16
CA SER A 121 1.51 2.35 6.58
C SER A 121 1.07 1.35 5.51
N LEU A 122 -0.22 1.07 5.49
CA LEU A 122 -0.86 0.13 4.60
C LEU A 122 -1.87 0.88 3.73
N THR A 123 -1.79 0.67 2.42
CA THR A 123 -2.79 1.16 1.46
C THR A 123 -3.26 0.00 0.59
N LEU A 124 -4.57 -0.11 0.42
CA LEU A 124 -5.19 -1.00 -0.57
C LEU A 124 -5.68 -0.17 -1.76
N ASP A 125 -5.17 -0.47 -2.95
CA ASP A 125 -5.59 0.15 -4.22
C ASP A 125 -6.04 -0.96 -5.19
N GLY A 126 -7.32 -1.31 -5.09
CA GLY A 126 -7.89 -2.47 -5.80
C GLY A 126 -7.18 -3.75 -5.38
N ASP A 127 -6.55 -4.43 -6.35
CA ASP A 127 -5.83 -5.68 -6.12
C ASP A 127 -4.37 -5.46 -5.69
N LYS A 128 -3.99 -4.24 -5.29
CA LYS A 128 -2.64 -3.91 -4.82
C LYS A 128 -2.63 -3.63 -3.33
N LEU A 129 -1.66 -4.24 -2.66
CA LEU A 129 -1.29 -3.95 -1.28
C LEU A 129 0.02 -3.17 -1.28
N ILE A 130 -0.01 -1.94 -0.78
CA ILE A 130 1.15 -1.05 -0.71
C ILE A 130 1.53 -0.91 0.77
N ILE A 131 2.79 -1.22 1.07
CA ILE A 131 3.39 -1.10 2.41
C ILE A 131 4.45 0.00 2.35
N GLU A 132 4.29 1.03 3.16
CA GLU A 132 5.19 2.19 3.19
C GLU A 132 5.82 2.38 4.56
N THR A 133 7.14 2.54 4.57
CA THR A 133 7.93 3.02 5.71
C THR A 133 8.51 4.39 5.40
N GLU A 134 9.32 4.93 6.32
CA GLU A 134 10.10 6.15 6.04
C GLU A 134 11.12 5.98 4.89
N VAL A 135 11.52 4.73 4.59
CA VAL A 135 12.64 4.43 3.68
C VAL A 135 12.19 3.68 2.43
N ASN A 136 11.18 2.82 2.54
CA ASN A 136 10.79 1.88 1.50
C ASN A 136 9.30 1.95 1.18
N THR A 137 8.97 1.84 -0.10
CA THR A 137 7.61 1.57 -0.61
C THR A 137 7.63 0.22 -1.30
N LEU A 138 6.86 -0.73 -0.77
CA LEU A 138 6.72 -2.09 -1.31
C LEU A 138 5.31 -2.26 -1.87
N THR A 139 5.19 -2.59 -3.16
CA THR A 139 3.90 -2.88 -3.77
C THR A 139 3.78 -4.37 -4.06
N TYR A 140 2.71 -4.96 -3.55
CA TYR A 140 2.31 -6.33 -3.78
C TYR A 140 1.03 -6.38 -4.61
N GLN A 141 0.91 -7.42 -5.42
CA GLN A 141 -0.25 -7.73 -6.24
C GLN A 141 -0.96 -8.95 -5.64
N LEU A 142 -2.29 -8.88 -5.54
CA LEU A 142 -3.11 -10.01 -5.15
C LEU A 142 -2.95 -11.16 -6.17
N ASN A 143 -2.70 -12.37 -5.68
CA ASN A 143 -2.52 -13.57 -6.49
C ASN A 143 -3.13 -14.81 -5.79
N ASP A 144 -4.45 -14.91 -5.82
CA ASP A 144 -5.18 -16.05 -5.25
C ASP A 144 -5.26 -17.27 -6.18
N ALA A 145 -4.69 -17.19 -7.38
CA ALA A 145 -4.73 -18.27 -8.37
C ALA A 145 -3.87 -19.51 -7.99
N ASN A 146 -3.14 -19.47 -6.87
CA ASN A 146 -2.22 -20.54 -6.42
C ASN A 146 -2.44 -20.97 -4.95
N GLN A 147 -3.65 -20.84 -4.42
CA GLN A 147 -4.02 -21.44 -3.13
C GLN A 147 -4.43 -22.91 -3.27
#